data_AF-A0A4Q7IQC7-F1
#
_entry.id   AF-A0A4Q7IQC7-F1
#
_cell.length_a   1.000
_cell.length_b   1.000
_cell.length_c   1.000
_cell.angle_alpha   90.00
_cell.angle_beta   90.00
_cell.angle_gamma   90.00
#
_symmetry.space_group_name_H-M   'P 1'
#
loop_
_entity.id
_entity.type
_entity.pdbx_description
1 polymer ?
#
loop_
_entity_poly.entity_id
_entity_poly.type
_entity_poly.pdbx_seq_one_letter_code
_entity_poly.pdbx_strand_id
1 'polypeptide(L)'
;MQDETALEPLTRQQIFISEPFLSPVGNLILSVTAPVFDDNKRYLGFVGGAIYLQEDNILNQILDKRHHNESAYTYVVDKNRHIIFHKNVERIGEKVSENRIVDTVLSGVSGSMIAKNSLGLEMIAGYAPAQLTNWGIVSQSHKSVALEKVYGTITDVVLSTLPLMVLTLLIIILLAMKIAEPLASLAQALKEEGLDSKIDPRKITAWYFEADYLKKAFISSHERIEQTILKLDQDSQNVQLTQLLNRRGMEKALATFKACSQPFAVLALDIDHLSG
;
A
#
# COMPACT_ATOMS: atom_id res chain seq x y z
N MET A 1 -45.48 42.34 23.56
CA MET A 1 -45.15 41.19 22.68
C MET A 1 -44.28 40.13 23.35
N GLN A 2 -43.55 40.41 24.45
CA GLN A 2 -42.74 39.40 25.17
C GLN A 2 -43.55 38.39 26.01
N ASP A 3 -44.79 38.69 26.40
CA ASP A 3 -45.62 37.77 27.22
C ASP A 3 -46.27 36.63 26.43
N GLU A 4 -46.38 36.73 25.10
CA GLU A 4 -47.10 35.74 24.28
C GLU A 4 -46.32 34.43 24.11
N THR A 5 -44.99 34.50 24.05
CA THR A 5 -44.10 33.33 23.95
C THR A 5 -43.96 32.57 25.27
N ALA A 6 -44.23 33.21 26.41
CA ALA A 6 -44.20 32.57 27.73
C ALA A 6 -45.37 31.61 27.97
N LEU A 7 -46.48 31.77 27.23
CA LEU A 7 -47.71 30.97 27.38
C LEU A 7 -47.84 29.82 26.37
N GLU A 8 -47.01 29.78 25.32
CA GLU A 8 -47.01 28.69 24.32
C GLU A 8 -46.94 27.25 24.90
N PRO A 9 -46.18 26.99 25.99
CA PRO A 9 -46.12 25.66 26.60
C PRO A 9 -47.47 25.19 27.16
N LEU A 10 -48.30 26.10 27.67
CA LEU A 10 -49.60 25.79 28.27
C LEU A 10 -50.59 25.26 27.23
N THR A 11 -50.44 25.68 25.97
CA THR A 11 -51.35 25.32 24.88
C THR A 11 -51.02 23.98 24.24
N ARG A 12 -49.74 23.57 24.24
CA ARG A 12 -49.27 22.42 23.42
C ARG A 12 -49.37 21.06 24.10
N GLN A 13 -49.43 20.98 25.44
CA GLN A 13 -49.45 19.72 26.21
C GLN A 13 -48.43 18.68 25.68
N GLN A 14 -47.27 19.14 25.22
CA GLN A 14 -46.20 18.36 24.61
C GLN A 14 -44.86 18.92 25.08
N ILE A 15 -43.79 18.14 24.90
CA ILE A 15 -42.43 18.64 25.15
C ILE A 15 -42.19 19.83 24.22
N PHE A 16 -41.75 20.94 24.81
CA PHE A 16 -41.45 22.16 24.10
C PHE A 16 -40.07 22.66 24.50
N ILE A 17 -39.30 23.09 23.51
CA ILE A 17 -38.01 23.73 23.70
C ILE A 17 -38.12 25.12 23.09
N SER A 18 -37.87 26.13 23.92
CA SER A 18 -37.94 27.52 23.49
C SER A 18 -36.82 27.86 22.51
N GLU A 19 -36.95 29.00 21.85
CA GLU A 19 -35.80 29.66 21.23
C GLU A 19 -34.86 30.21 22.32
N PRO A 20 -33.57 30.48 22.04
CA PRO A 20 -32.69 31.14 22.98
C PRO A 20 -33.22 32.52 23.36
N PHE A 21 -33.32 32.82 24.65
CA PHE A 21 -33.75 34.13 25.14
C PHE A 21 -32.99 34.55 26.39
N LEU A 22 -32.97 35.85 26.68
CA LEU A 22 -32.37 36.39 27.89
C LEU A 22 -33.28 36.11 29.08
N SER A 23 -32.73 35.43 30.09
CA SER A 23 -33.40 35.27 31.37
C SER A 23 -33.59 36.63 32.05
N PRO A 24 -34.49 36.74 33.05
CA PRO A 24 -34.64 37.98 33.84
C PRO A 24 -33.34 38.44 34.53
N VAL A 25 -32.38 37.53 34.72
CA VAL A 25 -31.07 37.79 35.33
C VAL A 25 -30.01 38.20 34.30
N GLY A 26 -30.35 38.16 32.99
CA GLY A 26 -29.49 38.61 31.90
C GLY A 26 -28.67 37.52 31.22
N ASN A 27 -28.81 36.25 31.63
CA ASN A 27 -28.09 35.13 31.00
C ASN A 27 -28.89 34.55 29.82
N LEU A 28 -28.20 34.16 28.75
CA LEU A 28 -28.85 33.51 27.61
C LEU A 28 -29.18 32.04 27.95
N ILE A 29 -30.48 31.70 27.90
CA ILE A 29 -30.99 30.39 28.27
C ILE A 29 -31.89 29.78 27.20
N LEU A 30 -32.00 28.44 27.22
CA LEU A 30 -33.09 27.68 26.61
C LEU A 30 -34.02 27.15 27.70
N SER A 31 -35.32 27.27 27.51
CA SER A 31 -36.31 26.63 28.38
C SER A 31 -36.78 25.31 27.75
N VAL A 32 -36.74 24.24 28.53
CA VAL A 32 -37.30 22.93 28.16
C VAL A 32 -38.46 22.63 29.10
N THR A 33 -39.66 22.49 28.56
CA THR A 33 -40.87 22.21 29.33
C THR A 33 -41.48 20.88 28.93
N ALA A 34 -41.90 20.08 29.91
CA ALA A 34 -42.62 18.84 29.71
C ALA A 34 -43.94 18.86 30.51
N PRO A 35 -45.07 18.46 29.90
CA PRO A 35 -46.36 18.36 30.60
C PRO A 35 -46.33 17.22 31.63
N VAL A 36 -47.03 17.41 32.74
CA VAL A 36 -47.24 16.40 33.77
C VAL A 36 -48.71 15.99 33.77
N PHE A 37 -48.95 14.68 33.76
CA PHE A 37 -50.28 14.09 33.80
C PHE A 37 -50.40 13.20 35.04
N ASP A 38 -51.61 13.07 35.58
CA ASP A 38 -51.91 12.06 36.60
C ASP A 38 -52.08 10.66 35.97
N ASP A 39 -52.28 9.65 36.82
CA ASP A 39 -52.51 8.25 36.38
C ASP A 39 -53.74 8.11 35.46
N ASN A 40 -54.67 9.06 35.52
CA ASN A 40 -55.88 9.12 34.69
C ASN A 40 -55.70 9.98 33.42
N LYS A 41 -54.45 10.35 33.07
CA LYS A 41 -54.09 11.22 31.94
C LYS A 41 -54.70 12.63 32.00
N ARG A 42 -55.08 13.11 33.18
CA ARG A 42 -55.51 14.50 33.36
C ARG A 42 -54.29 15.39 33.48
N TYR A 43 -54.28 16.49 32.73
CA TYR A 43 -53.20 17.47 32.76
C TYR A 43 -53.13 18.17 34.13
N LEU A 44 -51.99 18.05 34.80
CA LEU A 44 -51.75 18.68 36.11
C LEU A 44 -50.96 19.99 36.00
N GLY A 45 -50.23 20.20 34.90
CA GLY A 45 -49.33 21.33 34.71
C GLY A 45 -48.11 20.93 33.88
N PHE A 46 -47.02 21.68 34.00
CA PHE A 46 -45.75 21.38 33.34
C PHE A 46 -44.59 21.49 34.32
N VAL A 47 -43.52 20.76 34.03
CA VAL A 47 -42.21 20.94 34.64
C VAL A 47 -41.31 21.60 33.61
N GLY A 48 -40.67 22.70 33.99
CA GLY A 48 -39.72 23.43 33.16
C GLY A 48 -38.32 23.37 33.74
N GLY A 49 -37.32 23.22 32.89
CA GLY A 49 -35.91 23.39 33.20
C GLY A 49 -35.30 24.46 32.30
N ALA A 50 -34.32 25.20 32.82
CA ALA A 50 -33.54 26.16 32.04
C ALA A 50 -32.13 25.59 31.79
N ILE A 51 -31.66 25.69 30.56
CA ILE A 51 -30.29 25.36 30.16
C ILE A 51 -29.56 26.68 29.90
N TYR A 52 -28.55 26.97 30.71
CA TYR A 52 -27.68 28.12 30.51
C TYR A 52 -26.71 27.84 29.37
N LEU A 53 -26.83 28.60 28.28
CA LEU A 53 -26.07 28.32 27.06
C LEU A 53 -24.63 28.80 27.14
N GLN A 54 -24.36 29.83 27.93
CA GLN A 54 -23.05 30.47 28.06
C GLN A 54 -22.19 29.89 29.22
N GLU A 55 -22.73 28.91 29.95
CA GLU A 55 -22.05 28.22 31.05
C GLU A 55 -21.76 26.75 30.66
N ASP A 56 -21.07 26.02 31.54
CA ASP A 56 -20.87 24.60 31.34
C ASP A 56 -22.19 23.82 31.48
N ASN A 57 -22.68 23.24 30.38
CA ASN A 57 -24.01 22.65 30.29
C ASN A 57 -24.01 21.28 29.61
N ILE A 58 -25.19 20.64 29.55
CA ILE A 58 -25.35 19.31 28.98
C ILE A 58 -24.96 19.23 27.48
N LEU A 59 -25.12 20.31 26.71
CA LEU A 59 -24.69 20.36 25.31
C LEU A 59 -23.17 20.30 25.23
N ASN A 60 -22.46 20.99 26.11
CA ASN A 60 -21.00 20.91 26.19
C ASN A 60 -20.56 19.49 26.53
N GLN A 61 -21.19 18.81 27.49
CA GLN A 61 -20.79 17.44 27.87
C GLN A 61 -20.99 16.42 26.72
N ILE A 62 -22.01 16.62 25.88
CA ILE A 62 -22.31 15.70 24.77
C ILE A 62 -21.48 16.02 23.52
N LEU A 63 -21.27 17.31 23.24
CA LEU A 63 -20.68 17.80 21.99
C LEU A 63 -19.20 18.17 22.11
N ASP A 64 -18.73 18.54 23.29
CA ASP A 64 -17.32 18.81 23.57
C ASP A 64 -16.56 17.50 23.76
N LYS A 65 -16.27 16.85 22.63
CA LYS A 65 -15.25 15.79 22.58
C LYS A 65 -13.90 16.45 22.34
N ARG A 66 -12.92 16.00 23.12
CA ARG A 66 -11.47 16.33 23.24
C ARG A 66 -10.64 16.58 21.95
N HIS A 67 -11.24 16.74 20.78
CA HIS A 67 -10.60 16.87 19.46
C HIS A 67 -10.99 18.17 18.74
N HIS A 68 -11.37 19.21 19.48
CA HIS A 68 -11.74 20.53 18.96
C HIS A 68 -10.55 21.51 19.00
N ASN A 69 -9.84 21.65 17.87
CA ASN A 69 -8.83 22.70 17.71
C ASN A 69 -9.41 23.91 16.96
N GLU A 70 -8.70 25.04 16.87
CA GLU A 70 -9.19 26.20 16.08
C GLU A 70 -9.50 25.84 14.63
N SER A 71 -8.78 24.85 14.09
CA SER A 71 -8.96 24.36 12.73
C SER A 71 -10.15 23.41 12.54
N ALA A 72 -10.76 22.88 13.61
CA ALA A 72 -11.86 21.93 13.51
C ALA A 72 -12.81 22.06 14.71
N TYR A 73 -14.07 22.41 14.44
CA TYR A 73 -15.05 22.63 15.49
C TYR A 73 -16.48 22.27 15.10
N THR A 74 -17.28 22.00 16.12
CA THR A 74 -18.71 21.71 16.03
C THR A 74 -19.50 22.85 16.63
N TYR A 75 -20.61 23.18 15.99
CA TYR A 75 -21.57 24.15 16.49
C TYR A 75 -23.00 23.68 16.20
N VAL A 76 -23.96 24.20 16.95
CA VAL A 76 -25.38 23.88 16.79
C VAL A 76 -26.15 25.17 16.56
N VAL A 77 -27.08 25.14 15.61
CA VAL A 77 -28.01 26.23 15.30
C VAL A 77 -29.44 25.81 15.55
N ASP A 78 -30.27 26.72 16.05
CA ASP A 78 -31.71 26.52 16.13
C ASP A 78 -32.40 26.71 14.75
N LYS A 79 -33.70 26.43 14.70
CA LYS A 79 -34.56 26.63 13.52
C LYS A 79 -34.53 28.06 12.96
N ASN A 80 -34.17 29.05 13.78
CA ASN A 80 -34.13 30.47 13.44
C ASN A 80 -32.71 30.97 13.15
N ARG A 81 -31.74 30.05 13.03
CA ARG A 81 -30.31 30.31 12.74
C ARG A 81 -29.54 30.92 13.90
N HIS A 82 -30.05 30.91 15.12
CA HIS A 82 -29.26 31.31 16.30
C HIS A 82 -28.31 30.19 16.69
N ILE A 83 -27.06 30.54 16.96
CA ILE A 83 -26.08 29.61 17.51
C ILE A 83 -26.45 29.30 18.96
N ILE A 84 -26.69 28.03 19.28
CA ILE A 84 -27.01 27.59 20.64
C ILE A 84 -25.85 26.87 21.33
N PHE A 85 -24.88 26.40 20.54
CA PHE A 85 -23.65 25.79 21.04
C PHE A 85 -22.52 26.14 20.08
N HIS A 86 -21.40 26.62 20.64
CA HIS A 86 -20.18 26.93 19.88
C HIS A 86 -18.98 26.98 20.84
N LYS A 87 -17.79 26.57 20.37
CA LYS A 87 -16.55 26.59 21.17
C LYS A 87 -16.22 27.99 21.73
N ASN A 88 -16.32 29.01 20.87
CA ASN A 88 -16.31 30.41 21.32
C ASN A 88 -17.70 30.77 21.88
N VAL A 89 -17.79 30.96 23.20
CA VAL A 89 -19.00 31.28 23.95
C VAL A 89 -19.61 32.62 23.52
N GLU A 90 -18.81 33.58 23.06
CA GLU A 90 -19.30 34.90 22.62
C GLU A 90 -20.19 34.83 21.38
N ARG A 91 -20.08 33.75 20.60
CA ARG A 91 -20.90 33.53 19.41
C ARG A 91 -22.26 32.93 19.72
N ILE A 92 -22.47 32.43 20.94
CA ILE A 92 -23.74 31.83 21.34
C ILE A 92 -24.79 32.95 21.43
N GLY A 93 -25.92 32.74 20.75
CA GLY A 93 -26.98 33.74 20.54
C GLY A 93 -26.84 34.54 19.24
N GLU A 94 -25.67 34.50 18.57
CA GLU A 94 -25.48 35.14 17.28
C GLU A 94 -26.38 34.49 16.22
N LYS A 95 -27.02 35.30 15.37
CA LYS A 95 -27.78 34.82 14.23
C LYS A 95 -26.89 34.66 13.01
N VAL A 96 -26.76 33.43 12.50
CA VAL A 96 -25.95 33.15 11.32
C VAL A 96 -26.67 33.59 10.05
N SER A 97 -26.16 34.65 9.43
CA SER A 97 -26.59 35.12 8.11
C SER A 97 -25.78 34.45 7.00
N GLU A 98 -26.43 34.16 5.87
CA GLU A 98 -25.76 33.76 4.61
C GLU A 98 -24.77 32.58 4.71
N ASN A 99 -25.22 31.45 5.26
CA ASN A 99 -24.40 30.25 5.34
C ASN A 99 -25.11 29.04 4.71
N ARG A 100 -24.58 28.58 3.56
CA ARG A 100 -25.13 27.46 2.79
C ARG A 100 -25.23 26.16 3.58
N ILE A 101 -24.31 25.92 4.53
CA ILE A 101 -24.33 24.73 5.38
C ILE A 101 -25.53 24.81 6.32
N VAL A 102 -25.75 25.97 6.94
CA VAL A 102 -26.89 26.22 7.83
C VAL A 102 -28.20 26.12 7.05
N ASP A 103 -28.27 26.67 5.84
CA ASP A 103 -29.46 26.59 5.00
C ASP A 103 -29.83 25.14 4.66
N THR A 104 -28.82 24.30 4.41
CA THR A 104 -29.01 22.90 4.01
C THR A 104 -29.36 22.00 5.18
N VAL A 105 -28.75 22.22 6.36
CA VAL A 105 -29.09 21.41 7.53
C VAL A 105 -30.49 21.74 8.06
N LEU A 106 -30.89 23.02 8.00
CA LEU A 106 -32.22 23.46 8.42
C LEU A 106 -33.34 23.04 7.43
N SER A 107 -33.00 22.69 6.19
CA SER A 107 -33.96 22.06 5.26
C SER A 107 -34.17 20.57 5.53
N GLY A 108 -33.54 20.02 6.57
CA GLY A 108 -33.71 18.62 6.98
C GLY A 108 -32.78 17.65 6.26
N VAL A 109 -31.76 18.14 5.56
CA VAL A 109 -30.79 17.30 4.84
C VAL A 109 -29.57 17.04 5.72
N SER A 110 -29.17 15.77 5.83
CA SER A 110 -27.86 15.38 6.34
C SER A 110 -26.87 15.18 5.20
N GLY A 111 -25.60 15.48 5.44
CA GLY A 111 -24.56 15.30 4.43
C GLY A 111 -23.27 16.01 4.75
N SER A 112 -22.49 16.26 3.71
CA SER A 112 -21.24 17.00 3.81
C SER A 112 -21.06 17.92 2.60
N MET A 113 -20.47 19.10 2.82
CA MET A 113 -20.15 20.02 1.74
C MET A 113 -18.91 20.85 2.05
N ILE A 114 -18.34 21.42 0.99
CA ILE A 114 -17.33 22.46 1.11
C ILE A 114 -18.01 23.81 0.91
N ALA A 115 -17.93 24.67 1.90
CA ALA A 115 -18.53 26.01 1.85
C ALA A 115 -17.76 26.97 2.76
N LYS A 116 -18.02 28.27 2.59
CA LYS A 116 -17.45 29.28 3.47
C LYS A 116 -18.25 29.36 4.78
N ASN A 117 -17.55 29.55 5.89
CA ASN A 117 -18.20 29.91 7.15
C ASN A 117 -18.58 31.40 7.19
N SER A 118 -19.17 31.85 8.31
CA SER A 118 -19.53 33.25 8.53
C SER A 118 -18.35 34.23 8.55
N LEU A 119 -17.11 33.73 8.61
CA LEU A 119 -15.87 34.50 8.51
C LEU A 119 -15.25 34.48 7.11
N GLY A 120 -15.91 33.86 6.13
CA GLY A 120 -15.44 33.76 4.75
C GLY A 120 -14.36 32.71 4.47
N LEU A 121 -14.01 31.89 5.46
CA LEU A 121 -12.98 30.85 5.35
C LEU A 121 -13.57 29.57 4.73
N GLU A 122 -12.84 28.93 3.82
CA GLU A 122 -13.25 27.64 3.22
C GLU A 122 -13.18 26.50 4.23
N MET A 123 -14.34 25.90 4.48
CA MET A 123 -14.52 24.80 5.42
C MET A 123 -14.98 23.54 4.70
N ILE A 124 -14.52 22.39 5.17
CA ILE A 124 -15.14 21.09 4.91
C ILE A 124 -16.07 20.82 6.09
N ALA A 125 -17.37 20.73 5.85
CA ALA A 125 -18.39 20.58 6.88
C ALA A 125 -19.22 19.32 6.67
N GLY A 126 -19.42 18.56 7.74
CA GLY A 126 -20.48 17.56 7.87
C GLY A 126 -21.63 18.14 8.70
N TYR A 127 -22.86 17.87 8.31
CA TYR A 127 -24.04 18.44 8.96
C TYR A 127 -25.19 17.44 9.02
N ALA A 128 -25.98 17.52 10.09
CA ALA A 128 -27.14 16.67 10.31
C ALA A 128 -28.23 17.39 11.12
N PRO A 129 -29.52 17.24 10.75
CA PRO A 129 -30.63 17.81 11.51
C PRO A 129 -30.98 16.92 12.73
N ALA A 130 -31.23 17.55 13.86
CA ALA A 130 -31.82 16.93 15.04
C ALA A 130 -33.36 16.98 14.93
N GLN A 131 -33.98 15.84 14.64
CA GLN A 131 -35.39 15.74 14.26
C GLN A 131 -36.38 16.21 15.33
N LEU A 132 -36.05 16.01 16.62
CA LEU A 132 -36.94 16.39 17.72
C LEU A 132 -37.01 17.91 17.94
N THR A 133 -35.92 18.61 17.67
CA THR A 133 -35.73 20.02 18.04
C THR A 133 -35.66 20.97 16.83
N ASN A 134 -35.59 20.42 15.62
CA ASN A 134 -35.25 21.15 14.39
C ASN A 134 -33.94 21.95 14.51
N TRP A 135 -32.98 21.43 15.27
CA TRP A 135 -31.65 22.00 15.34
C TRP A 135 -30.77 21.47 14.21
N GLY A 136 -29.88 22.30 13.71
CA GLY A 136 -28.82 21.88 12.81
C GLY A 136 -27.53 21.66 13.57
N ILE A 137 -26.99 20.44 13.53
CA ILE A 137 -25.66 20.14 14.08
C ILE A 137 -24.67 20.20 12.93
N VAL A 138 -23.63 21.03 13.06
CA VAL A 138 -22.60 21.20 12.03
C VAL A 138 -21.23 20.98 12.64
N SER A 139 -20.45 20.06 12.08
CA SER A 139 -19.05 19.85 12.40
C SER A 139 -18.20 20.19 11.19
N GLN A 140 -17.23 21.10 11.36
CA GLN A 140 -16.48 21.64 10.24
C GLN A 140 -14.99 21.79 10.55
N SER A 141 -14.16 21.70 9.50
CA SER A 141 -12.71 21.90 9.59
C SER A 141 -12.18 22.78 8.45
N HIS A 142 -11.12 23.53 8.72
CA HIS A 142 -10.41 24.34 7.73
C HIS A 142 -9.90 23.41 6.62
N LYS A 143 -10.30 23.68 5.38
CA LYS A 143 -9.91 22.85 4.24
C LYS A 143 -8.39 22.74 4.09
N SER A 144 -7.66 23.83 4.32
CA SER A 144 -6.19 23.85 4.26
C SER A 144 -5.55 22.93 5.30
N VAL A 145 -6.01 22.97 6.55
CA VAL A 145 -5.46 22.16 7.64
C VAL A 145 -5.78 20.68 7.48
N ALA A 146 -7.00 20.36 7.01
CA ALA A 146 -7.38 18.99 6.70
C ALA A 146 -6.49 18.38 5.60
N LEU A 147 -6.17 19.16 4.56
CA LEU A 147 -5.29 18.75 3.47
C LEU A 147 -3.81 18.68 3.90
N GLU A 148 -3.32 19.66 4.66
CA GLU A 148 -1.94 19.71 5.13
C GLU A 148 -1.59 18.48 5.98
N LYS A 149 -2.50 18.05 6.87
CA LYS A 149 -2.31 16.84 7.67
C LYS A 149 -2.15 15.58 6.80
N VAL A 150 -2.87 15.52 5.67
CA VAL A 150 -2.74 14.42 4.71
C VAL A 150 -1.39 14.48 3.99
N TYR A 151 -1.00 15.66 3.50
CA TYR A 151 0.29 15.83 2.82
C TYR A 151 1.48 15.53 3.74
N GLY A 152 1.48 16.03 4.97
CA GLY A 152 2.53 15.75 5.96
C GLY A 152 2.67 14.25 6.25
N THR A 153 1.53 13.55 6.40
CA THR A 153 1.54 12.10 6.62
C THR A 153 2.10 11.36 5.40
N ILE A 154 1.71 11.76 4.18
CA ILE A 154 2.25 11.15 2.95
C ILE A 154 3.75 11.38 2.84
N THR A 155 4.23 12.60 3.10
CA THR A 155 5.66 12.91 3.04
C THR A 155 6.45 12.10 4.05
N ASP A 156 5.95 11.92 5.27
CA ASP A 156 6.63 11.14 6.30
C ASP A 156 6.71 9.66 5.93
N VAL A 157 5.63 9.09 5.40
CA VAL A 157 5.60 7.70 4.93
C VAL A 157 6.56 7.51 3.75
N VAL A 158 6.55 8.41 2.77
CA VAL A 158 7.45 8.33 1.61
C VAL A 158 8.90 8.45 2.07
N LEU A 159 9.23 9.44 2.90
CA LEU A 159 10.61 9.68 3.34
C LEU A 159 11.13 8.55 4.24
N SER A 160 10.25 7.90 5.00
CA SER A 160 10.61 6.76 5.86
C SER A 160 10.78 5.45 5.07
N THR A 161 10.01 5.25 3.99
CA THR A 161 10.02 4.00 3.21
C THR A 161 11.02 4.03 2.05
N LEU A 162 11.33 5.21 1.52
CA LEU A 162 12.24 5.38 0.38
C LEU A 162 13.65 4.81 0.63
N PRO A 163 14.33 5.04 1.77
CA PRO A 163 15.65 4.47 2.02
C PRO A 163 15.64 2.95 2.04
N LEU A 164 14.59 2.35 2.62
CA LEU A 164 14.43 0.91 2.65
C LEU A 164 14.21 0.35 1.24
N MET A 165 13.41 1.02 0.40
CA MET A 165 13.19 0.62 -0.99
C MET A 165 14.48 0.72 -1.82
N VAL A 166 15.26 1.77 -1.64
CA VAL A 166 16.55 1.94 -2.33
C VAL A 166 17.54 0.87 -1.88
N LEU A 167 17.60 0.58 -0.57
CA LEU A 167 18.47 -0.46 -0.02
C LEU A 167 18.10 -1.85 -0.56
N THR A 168 16.81 -2.20 -0.57
CA THR A 168 16.36 -3.50 -1.10
C THR A 168 16.62 -3.62 -2.60
N LEU A 169 16.37 -2.56 -3.37
CA LEU A 169 16.71 -2.52 -4.79
C LEU A 169 18.21 -2.73 -5.03
N LEU A 170 19.06 -2.06 -4.24
CA LEU A 170 20.51 -2.19 -4.34
C LEU A 170 20.97 -3.62 -4.01
N ILE A 171 20.40 -4.24 -2.97
CA ILE A 171 20.66 -5.64 -2.63
C ILE A 171 20.24 -6.59 -3.77
N ILE A 172 19.06 -6.38 -4.35
CA ILE A 172 18.55 -7.17 -5.48
C ILE A 172 19.50 -7.06 -6.69
N ILE A 173 19.94 -5.86 -7.03
CA ILE A 173 20.87 -5.65 -8.15
C ILE A 173 22.21 -6.35 -7.88
N LEU A 174 22.77 -6.22 -6.68
CA LEU A 174 24.02 -6.89 -6.32
C LEU A 174 23.90 -8.42 -6.40
N LEU A 175 22.80 -8.99 -5.89
CA LEU A 175 22.52 -10.42 -5.97
C LEU A 175 22.33 -10.88 -7.42
N ALA A 176 21.57 -10.13 -8.22
CA ALA A 176 21.36 -10.44 -9.63
C ALA A 176 22.67 -10.45 -10.42
N MET A 177 23.54 -9.45 -10.20
CA MET A 177 24.87 -9.41 -10.82
C MET A 177 25.73 -10.60 -10.38
N LYS A 178 25.77 -10.89 -9.08
CA LYS A 178 26.51 -12.03 -8.51
C LYS A 178 26.06 -13.39 -9.04
N ILE A 179 24.77 -13.55 -9.34
CA ILE A 179 24.22 -14.80 -9.89
C ILE A 179 24.44 -14.89 -11.41
N ALA A 180 24.26 -13.79 -12.14
CA ALA A 180 24.35 -13.78 -13.60
C ALA A 180 25.79 -13.96 -14.12
N GLU A 181 26.80 -13.45 -13.42
CA GLU A 181 28.21 -13.51 -13.85
C GLU A 181 28.75 -14.93 -14.10
N PRO A 182 28.62 -15.91 -13.18
CA PRO A 182 29.08 -17.28 -13.42
C PRO A 182 28.27 -17.99 -14.52
N LEU A 183 26.97 -17.70 -14.64
CA LEU A 183 26.12 -18.27 -15.68
C LEU A 183 26.53 -17.76 -17.07
N ALA A 184 26.80 -16.46 -17.18
CA ALA A 184 27.31 -15.85 -18.41
C ALA A 184 28.69 -16.39 -18.80
N SER A 185 29.57 -16.59 -17.81
CA SER A 185 30.91 -17.16 -18.02
C SER A 185 30.85 -18.61 -18.50
N LEU A 186 29.95 -19.43 -17.93
CA LEU A 186 29.70 -20.81 -18.39
C LEU A 186 29.13 -20.83 -19.81
N ALA A 187 28.18 -19.94 -20.12
CA ALA A 187 27.61 -19.85 -21.47
C ALA A 187 28.65 -19.42 -22.52
N GLN A 188 29.59 -18.54 -22.17
CA GLN A 188 30.69 -18.15 -23.05
C GLN A 188 31.68 -19.30 -23.28
N ALA A 189 32.07 -20.03 -22.23
CA ALA A 189 32.94 -21.21 -22.35
C ALA A 189 32.33 -22.27 -23.28
N LEU A 190 31.02 -22.51 -23.18
CA LEU A 190 30.28 -23.43 -24.07
C LEU A 190 30.27 -22.96 -25.54
N LYS A 191 30.27 -21.64 -25.79
CA LYS A 191 30.24 -21.08 -27.13
C LYS A 191 31.61 -21.11 -27.81
N GLU A 192 32.68 -20.91 -27.05
CA GLU A 192 34.06 -20.85 -27.56
C GLU A 192 34.68 -22.24 -27.80
N GLU A 193 34.19 -23.29 -27.12
CA GLU A 193 34.60 -24.69 -27.37
C GLU A 193 34.26 -25.21 -28.79
N GLY A 194 33.50 -24.45 -29.59
CA GLY A 194 33.28 -24.76 -31.00
C GLY A 194 34.45 -24.44 -31.93
N LEU A 195 35.46 -23.67 -31.48
CA LEU A 195 36.59 -23.22 -32.30
C LEU A 195 37.89 -23.13 -31.46
N ASP A 196 38.55 -24.28 -31.29
CA ASP A 196 40.01 -24.40 -31.18
C ASP A 196 40.75 -23.64 -30.04
N SER A 197 40.21 -23.55 -28.81
CA SER A 197 41.00 -22.98 -27.68
C SER A 197 40.73 -23.50 -26.26
N LYS A 198 41.83 -23.99 -25.67
CA LYS A 198 42.37 -23.96 -24.27
C LYS A 198 41.65 -23.13 -23.18
N ILE A 199 40.34 -23.25 -22.99
CA ILE A 199 39.71 -22.76 -21.75
C ILE A 199 39.72 -23.90 -20.74
N ASP A 200 40.41 -23.71 -19.60
CA ASP A 200 40.37 -24.66 -18.49
C ASP A 200 39.07 -24.41 -17.68
N PRO A 201 38.03 -25.25 -17.81
CA PRO A 201 36.77 -25.08 -17.09
C PRO A 201 36.96 -25.05 -15.56
N ARG A 202 38.12 -25.49 -15.04
CA ARG A 202 38.44 -25.44 -13.61
C ARG A 202 38.60 -24.02 -13.09
N LYS A 203 38.89 -23.02 -13.94
CA LYS A 203 39.07 -21.61 -13.55
C LYS A 203 37.77 -20.82 -13.34
N ILE A 204 36.62 -21.36 -13.75
CA ILE A 204 35.33 -20.69 -13.57
C ILE A 204 34.91 -20.81 -12.09
N THR A 205 34.81 -19.69 -11.39
CA THR A 205 34.37 -19.64 -9.99
C THR A 205 32.85 -19.75 -9.93
N ALA A 206 32.35 -20.94 -9.63
CA ALA A 206 30.93 -21.17 -9.33
C ALA A 206 30.73 -21.11 -7.81
N TRP A 207 30.09 -20.04 -7.32
CA TRP A 207 29.96 -19.80 -5.88
C TRP A 207 28.70 -20.43 -5.26
N TYR A 208 27.72 -20.82 -6.07
CA TYR A 208 26.46 -21.44 -5.63
C TYR A 208 26.30 -22.84 -6.22
N PHE A 209 25.52 -23.66 -5.50
CA PHE A 209 25.41 -25.11 -5.72
C PHE A 209 25.05 -25.46 -7.16
N GLU A 210 24.08 -24.77 -7.76
CA GLU A 210 23.61 -25.06 -9.11
C GLU A 210 24.65 -24.72 -10.18
N ALA A 211 25.41 -23.63 -10.03
CA ALA A 211 26.51 -23.31 -10.94
C ALA A 211 27.68 -24.30 -10.79
N ASP A 212 27.98 -24.75 -9.57
CA ASP A 212 29.04 -25.74 -9.33
C ASP A 212 28.62 -27.13 -9.85
N TYR A 213 27.35 -27.48 -9.68
CA TYR A 213 26.75 -28.69 -10.25
C TYR A 213 26.82 -28.67 -11.78
N LEU A 214 26.47 -27.55 -12.41
CA LEU A 214 26.55 -27.39 -13.87
C LEU A 214 28.00 -27.45 -14.37
N LYS A 215 28.93 -26.80 -13.66
CA LYS A 215 30.38 -26.88 -13.94
C LYS A 215 30.88 -28.33 -13.88
N LYS A 216 30.53 -29.08 -12.83
CA LYS A 216 30.92 -30.49 -12.66
C LYS A 216 30.32 -31.38 -13.76
N ALA A 217 29.04 -31.19 -14.06
CA ALA A 217 28.37 -31.91 -15.15
C ALA A 217 29.07 -31.65 -16.49
N PHE A 218 29.42 -30.40 -16.77
CA PHE A 218 30.13 -30.01 -17.98
C PHE A 218 31.52 -30.65 -18.09
N ILE A 219 32.36 -30.54 -17.06
CA ILE A 219 33.70 -31.19 -17.03
C ILE A 219 33.57 -32.70 -17.28
N SER A 220 32.61 -33.35 -16.62
CA SER A 220 32.39 -34.79 -16.79
C SER A 220 31.90 -35.18 -18.19
N SER A 221 31.20 -34.27 -18.89
CA SER A 221 30.79 -34.47 -20.27
C SER A 221 31.98 -34.32 -21.22
N HIS A 222 32.82 -33.32 -21.00
CA HIS A 222 34.05 -33.12 -21.76
C HIS A 222 34.98 -34.34 -21.67
N GLU A 223 35.22 -34.85 -20.46
CA GLU A 223 36.02 -36.07 -20.24
C GLU A 223 35.43 -37.29 -20.98
N ARG A 224 34.10 -37.44 -20.99
CA ARG A 224 33.43 -38.52 -21.74
C ARG A 224 33.56 -38.38 -23.25
N ILE A 225 33.46 -37.16 -23.78
CA ILE A 225 33.63 -36.90 -25.21
C ILE A 225 35.07 -37.21 -25.63
N GLU A 226 36.07 -36.73 -24.88
CA GLU A 226 37.47 -37.06 -25.16
C GLU A 226 37.71 -38.58 -25.13
N GLN A 227 37.22 -39.28 -24.10
CA GLN A 227 37.33 -40.74 -24.03
C GLN A 227 36.65 -41.45 -25.20
N THR A 228 35.50 -40.94 -25.66
CA THR A 228 34.78 -41.48 -26.82
C THR A 228 35.56 -41.23 -28.11
N ILE A 229 36.15 -40.05 -28.29
CA ILE A 229 37.01 -39.73 -29.44
C ILE A 229 38.24 -40.63 -29.44
N LEU A 230 38.93 -40.78 -28.29
CA LEU A 230 40.09 -41.66 -28.16
C LEU A 230 39.73 -43.11 -28.43
N LYS A 231 38.59 -43.58 -27.91
CA LYS A 231 38.08 -44.92 -28.18
C LYS A 231 37.70 -45.12 -29.64
N LEU A 232 37.05 -44.14 -30.28
CA LEU A 232 36.73 -44.18 -31.72
C LEU A 232 37.99 -44.14 -32.59
N ASP A 233 39.03 -43.40 -32.21
CA ASP A 233 40.33 -43.43 -32.89
C ASP A 233 40.99 -44.81 -32.75
N GLN A 234 40.93 -45.41 -31.56
CA GLN A 234 41.47 -46.74 -31.29
C GLN A 234 40.68 -47.85 -31.99
N ASP A 235 39.34 -47.80 -31.96
CA ASP A 235 38.44 -48.73 -32.65
C ASP A 235 38.55 -48.54 -34.18
N SER A 236 38.70 -47.30 -34.67
CA SER A 236 38.93 -47.02 -36.09
C SER A 236 40.29 -47.53 -36.57
N GLN A 237 41.26 -47.79 -35.69
CA GLN A 237 42.55 -48.38 -36.06
C GLN A 237 42.52 -49.91 -36.12
N ASN A 238 41.48 -50.57 -35.59
CA ASN A 238 41.34 -52.03 -35.58
C ASN A 238 40.17 -52.47 -36.47
N VAL A 239 40.37 -53.43 -37.37
CA VAL A 239 39.25 -53.97 -38.16
C VAL A 239 38.40 -54.85 -37.23
N GLN A 240 37.15 -54.46 -37.02
CA GLN A 240 36.24 -55.00 -35.98
C GLN A 240 35.92 -56.51 -36.11
N LEU A 241 36.37 -57.16 -37.18
CA LEU A 241 36.16 -58.59 -37.44
C LEU A 241 37.44 -59.44 -37.38
N THR A 242 38.64 -58.87 -37.26
CA THR A 242 39.90 -59.65 -37.33
C THR A 242 40.87 -59.44 -36.16
N GLN A 243 40.62 -58.48 -35.26
CA GLN A 243 41.57 -58.05 -34.21
C GLN A 243 42.95 -57.60 -34.74
N LEU A 244 43.08 -57.35 -36.05
CA LEU A 244 44.30 -56.88 -36.69
C LEU A 244 44.23 -55.36 -36.94
N LEU A 245 45.39 -54.70 -36.85
CA LEU A 245 45.54 -53.28 -37.17
C LEU A 245 45.16 -53.05 -38.65
N ASN A 246 44.34 -52.03 -38.91
CA ASN A 246 44.04 -51.63 -40.28
C ASN A 246 45.23 -50.87 -40.90
N ARG A 247 45.11 -50.50 -42.17
CA ARG A 247 46.17 -49.79 -42.90
C ARG A 247 46.72 -48.57 -42.15
N ARG A 248 45.85 -47.77 -41.53
CA ARG A 248 46.27 -46.59 -40.74
C ARG A 248 47.00 -46.98 -39.45
N GLY A 249 46.52 -48.00 -38.74
CA GLY A 249 47.21 -48.56 -37.57
C GLY A 249 48.59 -49.14 -37.92
N MET A 250 48.69 -49.84 -39.04
CA MET A 250 49.96 -50.39 -39.56
C MET A 250 50.97 -49.27 -39.90
N GLU A 251 50.55 -48.23 -40.62
CA GLU A 251 51.42 -47.09 -40.96
C GLU A 251 51.98 -46.42 -39.70
N LYS A 252 51.16 -46.28 -38.65
CA LYS A 252 51.58 -45.71 -37.35
C LYS A 252 52.57 -46.62 -36.62
N ALA A 253 52.33 -47.94 -36.58
CA ALA A 253 53.24 -48.90 -35.96
C ALA A 253 54.61 -48.95 -36.67
N LEU A 254 54.60 -48.91 -38.02
CA LEU A 254 55.83 -48.85 -38.83
C LEU A 254 56.63 -47.57 -38.60
N ALA A 255 55.95 -46.43 -38.43
CA ALA A 255 56.59 -45.17 -38.06
C ALA A 255 57.28 -45.27 -36.68
N THR A 256 56.64 -45.91 -35.69
CA THR A 256 57.23 -46.14 -34.36
C THR A 256 58.45 -47.07 -34.41
N PHE A 257 58.39 -48.18 -35.16
CA PHE A 257 59.53 -49.08 -35.32
C PHE A 257 60.72 -48.40 -36.03
N LYS A 258 60.44 -47.53 -37.02
CA LYS A 258 61.46 -46.65 -37.63
C LYS A 258 62.06 -45.67 -36.63
N ALA A 259 61.24 -45.02 -35.81
CA ALA A 259 61.71 -44.06 -34.81
C ALA A 259 62.61 -44.72 -33.75
N CYS A 260 62.29 -45.95 -33.36
CA CYS A 260 63.11 -46.74 -32.43
C CYS A 260 64.31 -47.45 -33.07
N SER A 261 64.57 -47.23 -34.38
CA SER A 261 65.68 -47.84 -35.14
C SER A 261 65.74 -49.37 -35.04
N GLN A 262 64.58 -50.02 -34.89
CA GLN A 262 64.50 -51.46 -34.76
C GLN A 262 64.40 -52.09 -36.16
N PRO A 263 65.24 -53.08 -36.53
CA PRO A 263 65.14 -53.72 -37.84
C PRO A 263 63.86 -54.56 -37.92
N PHE A 264 63.08 -54.37 -38.99
CA PHE A 264 61.84 -55.10 -39.24
C PHE A 264 61.67 -55.42 -40.73
N ALA A 265 60.86 -56.44 -41.02
CA ALA A 265 60.40 -56.76 -42.37
C ALA A 265 58.88 -56.64 -42.42
N VAL A 266 58.33 -56.13 -43.53
CA VAL A 266 56.89 -55.96 -43.71
C VAL A 266 56.41 -56.92 -44.79
N LEU A 267 55.40 -57.72 -44.45
CA LEU A 267 54.67 -58.55 -45.41
C LEU A 267 53.27 -57.94 -45.56
N ALA A 268 52.96 -57.43 -46.76
CA ALA A 268 51.65 -56.87 -47.07
C ALA A 268 50.89 -57.86 -47.98
N LEU A 269 49.66 -58.18 -47.60
CA LEU A 269 48.74 -59.05 -48.34
C LEU A 269 47.47 -58.25 -48.60
N ASP A 270 47.17 -58.02 -49.88
CA ASP A 270 45.96 -57.31 -50.32
C ASP A 270 44.83 -58.33 -50.51
N ILE A 271 43.64 -58.02 -49.99
CA ILE A 271 42.50 -58.95 -49.98
C ILE A 271 41.24 -58.26 -50.54
N ASP A 272 41.39 -57.47 -51.60
CA ASP A 272 40.24 -56.92 -52.35
C ASP A 272 40.02 -57.70 -53.66
N HIS A 273 39.35 -58.85 -53.57
CA HIS A 273 38.53 -59.41 -54.66
C HIS A 273 37.70 -60.63 -54.19
N LEU A 274 36.58 -60.40 -53.51
CA LEU A 274 35.50 -61.38 -53.36
C LEU A 274 34.16 -60.67 -53.62
N SER A 275 33.95 -60.33 -54.89
CA SER A 275 32.64 -60.03 -55.44
C SER A 275 32.13 -61.30 -56.13
N GLY A 276 31.20 -61.97 -55.44
CA GLY A 276 30.38 -63.08 -55.90
C GLY A 276 29.19 -63.20 -54.98
#